data_AF-A0A5C7JEH8-F1
#
_entry.id   AF-A0A5C7JEH8-F1
#
_cell.length_a   1.000
_cell.length_b   1.000
_cell.length_c   1.000
_cell.angle_alpha   90.00
_cell.angle_beta   90.00
_cell.angle_gamma   90.00
#
_symmetry.space_group_name_H-M   'P 1'
#
loop_
_entity.id
_entity.type
_entity.pdbx_description
1 polymer ?
#
loop_
_entity_poly.entity_id
_entity_poly.type
_entity_poly.pdbx_seq_one_letter_code
_entity_poly.pdbx_strand_id
1 'polypeptide(L)' 'MGELVRKLGTEKSVNLVKDFDLIVDKYRKIADASGYHGELKFQKEGGFTVIFVEIKTDK' A
#
# COMPACT_ATOMS: atom_id res chain seq x y z
N MET A 1 -3.52 19.46 -6.10
CA MET A 1 -4.59 18.58 -6.63
C MET A 1 -4.33 17.20 -6.06
N GLY A 2 -5.37 16.60 -5.48
CA GLY A 2 -5.26 15.62 -4.39
C GLY A 2 -4.35 14.45 -4.70
N GLU A 3 -3.47 14.13 -3.75
CA GLU A 3 -2.74 12.87 -3.73
C GLU A 3 -3.77 11.74 -3.83
N LEU A 4 -3.81 11.05 -4.97
CA LEU A 4 -4.70 9.92 -5.18
C LEU A 4 -4.11 8.73 -4.44
N VAL A 5 -4.46 8.58 -3.17
CA VAL A 5 -4.11 7.41 -2.38
C VAL A 5 -5.17 6.33 -2.56
N ARG A 6 -4.77 5.16 -3.06
CA ARG A 6 -5.65 4.00 -3.19
C ARG A 6 -5.40 3.06 -2.01
N LYS A 7 -6.43 2.85 -1.19
CA LYS A 7 -6.37 1.81 -0.15
C LYS A 7 -6.29 0.44 -0.83
N LEU A 8 -5.19 -0.26 -0.62
CA LEU A 8 -5.00 -1.60 -1.15
C LEU A 8 -5.52 -2.66 -0.17
N GLY A 9 -5.35 -2.42 1.13
CA GLY A 9 -5.85 -3.33 2.15
C GLY A 9 -5.53 -2.89 3.58
N THR A 10 -5.94 -3.71 4.55
CA THR A 10 -5.60 -3.54 5.96
C THR A 10 -5.16 -4.88 6.49
N GLU A 11 -3.97 -4.93 7.06
CA GLU A 11 -3.38 -6.12 7.67
C GLU A 11 -3.15 -5.90 9.16
N LYS A 12 -3.08 -6.97 9.95
CA LYS A 12 -2.57 -6.84 11.32
C LYS A 12 -1.11 -6.45 11.28
N SER A 13 -0.69 -5.53 12.13
CA SER A 13 0.71 -5.08 12.17
C SER A 13 1.70 -6.24 12.39
N VAL A 14 1.30 -7.27 13.15
CA VAL A 14 2.12 -8.47 13.39
C VAL A 14 2.31 -9.31 12.13
N ASN A 15 1.28 -9.39 11.28
CA ASN A 15 1.32 -10.14 10.03
C ASN A 15 2.14 -9.37 8.99
N LEU A 16 1.97 -8.04 8.97
CA LEU A 16 2.73 -7.15 8.11
C LEU A 16 4.22 -7.15 8.43
N VAL A 17 4.64 -7.27 9.70
CA VAL A 17 6.07 -7.37 10.04
C VAL A 17 6.66 -8.74 9.68
N LYS A 18 5.86 -9.81 9.78
CA LYS A 18 6.30 -11.18 9.44
C LYS A 18 6.41 -11.40 7.93
N ASP A 19 5.40 -10.94 7.20
CA ASP A 19 5.21 -11.19 5.77
C ASP A 19 5.34 -9.90 4.95
N PHE A 20 6.09 -8.91 5.46
CA PHE A 20 6.21 -7.57 4.84
C PHE A 20 6.57 -7.67 3.36
N ASP A 21 7.60 -8.46 3.05
CA ASP A 21 8.15 -8.59 1.70
C ASP A 21 7.10 -9.14 0.73
N LEU A 22 6.40 -10.21 1.13
CA LEU A 22 5.29 -10.83 0.39
C LEU A 22 4.12 -9.87 0.19
N ILE A 23 3.75 -9.14 1.25
CA ILE A 23 2.64 -8.20 1.24
C ILE A 23 2.95 -7.01 0.32
N VAL A 24 4.14 -6.42 0.45
CA VAL A 24 4.64 -5.33 -0.40
C VAL A 24 4.68 -5.77 -1.86
N ASP A 25 5.27 -6.93 -2.17
CA ASP A 25 5.37 -7.42 -3.55
C ASP A 25 4.00 -7.67 -4.18
N LYS A 26 3.08 -8.29 -3.43
CA LYS A 26 1.69 -8.52 -3.86
C LYS A 26 0.97 -7.20 -4.14
N TYR A 27 1.05 -6.25 -3.22
CA TYR A 27 0.39 -4.96 -3.35
C TYR A 27 1.02 -4.08 -4.43
N ARG A 28 2.34 -4.16 -4.61
CA ARG A 28 3.07 -3.50 -5.70
C ARG A 28 2.63 -4.04 -7.06
N LYS A 29 2.52 -5.36 -7.23
CA LYS A 29 1.99 -5.98 -8.46
C LYS A 29 0.57 -5.56 -8.76
N ILE A 30 -0.31 -5.46 -7.75
CA ILE A 30 -1.69 -5.01 -7.92
C ILE A 30 -1.74 -3.54 -8.34
N ALA A 31 -0.92 -2.70 -7.72
CA ALA A 31 -0.81 -1.30 -8.07
C ALA A 31 -0.30 -1.14 -9.51
N ASP A 32 0.79 -1.81 -9.86
CA ASP A 32 1.39 -1.81 -11.19
C ASP A 32 0.40 -2.30 -12.26
N ALA A 33 -0.30 -3.42 -12.00
CA ALA A 33 -1.35 -3.94 -12.88
C ALA A 33 -2.56 -3.00 -13.04
N SER A 34 -2.80 -2.13 -12.06
CA SER A 34 -3.85 -1.10 -12.13
C SER A 34 -3.37 0.19 -12.79
N GLY A 35 -2.10 0.29 -13.20
CA GLY A 35 -1.48 1.51 -13.73
C GLY A 35 -1.09 2.53 -12.64
N TYR A 36 -1.00 2.08 -11.38
CA TYR A 36 -0.64 2.89 -10.22
C TYR A 36 0.83 2.70 -9.89
N HIS A 37 1.70 3.53 -10.46
CA HIS A 37 3.14 3.50 -10.23
C HIS A 37 3.55 4.52 -9.15
N GLY A 38 3.23 4.26 -7.89
CA GLY A 38 3.79 5.10 -6.83
C GLY A 38 4.03 4.40 -5.52
N GLU A 39 4.22 5.20 -4.47
CA GLU A 39 4.83 4.72 -3.23
C GLU A 39 3.80 4.03 -2.34
N LEU A 40 4.14 2.82 -1.87
CA LEU A 40 3.33 2.12 -0.88
C LEU A 40 3.51 2.80 0.48
N LYS A 41 2.42 3.38 1.00
CA LYS A 41 2.33 3.96 2.33
C LYS A 41 1.67 2.99 3.29
N PHE A 42 2.28 2.86 4.45
CA PHE A 42 1.80 2.00 5.53
C PHE A 42 1.43 2.88 6.72
N GLN A 43 0.16 2.87 7.10
CA GLN A 43 -0.32 3.65 8.23
C GLN A 43 -0.73 2.71 9.35
N LYS A 44 -0.16 2.89 10.55
CA LYS A 44 -0.41 2.01 11.70
C LYS A 44 -1.46 2.64 12.61
N GLU A 45 -2.57 1.96 12.81
CA GLU A 45 -3.65 2.35 13.74
C GLU A 45 -4.01 1.17 14.64
N GLY A 46 -3.89 1.35 15.96
CA GLY A 46 -4.50 0.44 16.95
C GLY A 46 -4.16 -1.05 16.81
N GLY A 47 -2.98 -1.41 16.27
CA GLY A 47 -2.56 -2.81 16.05
C GLY A 47 -2.82 -3.35 14.63
N PHE A 48 -3.42 -2.54 13.77
CA PHE A 48 -3.57 -2.79 12.34
C PHE A 48 -2.67 -1.83 11.55
N THR A 49 -2.26 -2.28 10.38
CA THR A 49 -1.51 -1.51 9.41
C THR A 49 -2.32 -1.45 8.13
N VAL A 50 -2.73 -0.25 7.76
CA VAL A 50 -3.42 0.01 6.51
C VAL A 50 -2.39 0.26 5.42
N ILE A 51 -2.51 -0.45 4.31
CA ILE A 51 -1.65 -0.31 3.14
C ILE A 51 -2.38 0.53 2.11
N PHE A 52 -1.72 1.60 1.69
CA PHE A 52 -2.15 2.49 0.62
C PHE A 52 -1.06 2.55 -0.44
N VAL A 53 -1.43 2.76 -1.69
CA VAL A 53 -0.50 3.20 -2.72
C VAL A 53 -0.79 4.66 -3.04
N GLU A 54 0.24 5.49 -2.98
CA GLU A 54 0.20 6.86 -3.44
C GLU A 54 0.39 6.85 -4.94
N ILE A 55 -0.64 7.21 -5.70
CA ILE A 55 -0.56 7.30 -7.15
C ILE A 55 0.02 8.67 -7.47
N LYS A 56 1.30 8.72 -7.81
CA LYS A 56 1.87 9.92 -8.43
C LYS A 56 1.32 10.00 -9.84
N THR A 57 0.26 10.80 -10.00
CA THR A 57 -0.11 11.26 -11.34
C THR A 57 0.97 12.25 -11.74
N ASP A 58 2.02 11.75 -12.41
CA ASP A 58 2.90 12.65 -13.15
C ASP A 58 2.08 13.19 -14.33
N LYS A 59 2.12 14.51 -14.44
CA LYS A 59 1.11 15.34 -15.09
C LYS A 59 1.23 15.34 -16.61
#